data_AF-A0A6P4XZX0-F1
#
_entry.id   AF-A0A6P4XZX0-F1
#
_cell.length_a   1.000
_cell.length_b   1.000
_cell.length_c   1.000
_cell.angle_alpha   90.00
_cell.angle_beta   90.00
_cell.angle_gamma   90.00
#
_symmetry.space_group_name_H-M   'P 1'
#
loop_
_entity.id
_entity.type
_entity.pdbx_description
1 polymer ?
#
loop_
_entity_poly.entity_id
_entity_poly.type
_entity_poly.pdbx_seq_one_letter_code
_entity_poly.pdbx_strand_id
1 'polypeptide(L)'
;MDDQLPKQGFSMTRVLNRLAGEVGSRQWKKIAREIGLTDAEIDAIEDCERTNLHEKAYQTFRRWRMKNGRRATLDALAGHLRAINMAALADKLEDIQNQNGFPNPVGKPPK
;
A
#
# COMPACT_ATOMS: atom_id res chain seq x y z
N MET A 1 14.54 -7.67 -19.46
CA MET A 1 14.25 -6.55 -18.55
C MET A 1 13.10 -7.03 -17.69
N ASP A 2 13.42 -7.73 -16.61
CA ASP A 2 12.42 -8.22 -15.66
C ASP A 2 13.07 -8.03 -14.31
N ASP A 3 12.78 -6.87 -13.71
CA ASP A 3 13.28 -6.39 -12.43
C ASP A 3 13.16 -7.49 -11.37
N GLN A 4 14.28 -8.20 -11.18
CA GLN A 4 14.46 -9.21 -10.15
C GLN A 4 14.36 -8.51 -8.79
N LEU A 5 13.15 -8.47 -8.25
CA LEU A 5 12.90 -8.01 -6.89
C LEU A 5 13.72 -8.91 -5.93
N PRO A 6 14.59 -8.34 -5.06
CA PRO A 6 15.47 -9.12 -4.22
C PRO A 6 14.69 -10.03 -3.26
N LYS A 7 15.17 -11.28 -3.17
CA LYS A 7 14.58 -12.46 -2.54
C LYS A 7 14.45 -12.42 -1.00
N GLN A 8 14.14 -11.28 -0.39
CA GLN A 8 14.10 -11.12 1.09
C GLN A 8 12.88 -10.32 1.63
N GLY A 9 11.75 -10.27 0.91
CA GLY A 9 10.65 -9.33 1.20
C GLY A 9 9.30 -9.93 1.63
N PHE A 10 9.25 -11.15 2.15
CA PHE A 10 7.99 -11.88 2.37
C PHE A 10 7.01 -11.24 3.37
N SER A 11 7.46 -10.32 4.23
CA SER A 11 6.58 -9.70 5.24
C SER A 11 5.73 -8.55 4.66
N MET A 12 6.34 -7.46 4.20
CA MET A 12 5.60 -6.29 3.70
C MET A 12 4.88 -6.57 2.38
N THR A 13 5.47 -7.36 1.50
CA THR A 13 4.89 -7.68 0.19
C THR A 13 3.59 -8.48 0.34
N ARG A 14 3.55 -9.41 1.30
CA ARG A 14 2.31 -10.14 1.65
C ARG A 14 1.25 -9.23 2.24
N VAL A 15 1.64 -8.29 3.11
CA VAL A 15 0.71 -7.33 3.70
C VAL A 15 0.08 -6.46 2.61
N LEU A 16 0.90 -5.90 1.71
CA LEU A 16 0.41 -5.09 0.59
C LEU A 16 -0.49 -5.90 -0.36
N ASN A 17 -0.13 -7.16 -0.64
CA ASN A 17 -0.95 -8.05 -1.47
C ASN A 17 -2.31 -8.36 -0.83
N ARG A 18 -2.36 -8.57 0.50
CA ARG A 18 -3.64 -8.77 1.20
C ARG A 18 -4.46 -7.48 1.22
N LEU A 19 -3.84 -6.34 1.53
CA LEU A 19 -4.52 -5.05 1.53
C LEU A 19 -5.08 -4.72 0.14
N ALA A 20 -4.33 -4.99 -0.92
CA ALA A 20 -4.77 -4.79 -2.29
C ALA A 20 -6.08 -5.52 -2.64
N GLY A 21 -6.38 -6.65 -1.98
CA GLY A 21 -7.64 -7.39 -2.16
C GLY A 21 -8.84 -6.67 -1.54
N GLU A 22 -8.59 -5.83 -0.54
CA GLU A 22 -9.62 -5.04 0.16
C GLU A 22 -9.88 -3.69 -0.52
N VAL A 23 -8.96 -3.24 -1.38
CA VAL A 23 -9.05 -1.93 -2.05
C VAL A 23 -9.98 -1.99 -3.25
N GLY A 24 -11.02 -1.15 -3.24
CA GLY A 24 -11.96 -1.01 -4.35
C GLY A 24 -11.39 -0.27 -5.58
N SER A 25 -12.01 -0.46 -6.75
CA SER A 25 -11.64 0.14 -8.05
C SER A 25 -11.66 1.67 -8.10
N ARG A 26 -12.44 2.31 -7.23
CA ARG A 26 -12.43 3.77 -7.07
C ARG A 26 -11.50 4.23 -5.94
N GLN A 27 -11.11 3.32 -5.05
CA GLN A 27 -10.33 3.63 -3.87
C GLN A 27 -8.84 3.63 -4.17
N TRP A 28 -8.34 2.67 -4.95
CA TRP A 28 -6.91 2.60 -5.30
C TRP A 28 -6.39 3.87 -5.98
N LYS A 29 -7.19 4.53 -6.84
CA LYS A 29 -6.83 5.82 -7.46
C LYS A 29 -6.68 6.94 -6.44
N LYS A 30 -7.58 7.01 -5.46
CA LYS A 30 -7.50 7.99 -4.36
C LYS A 30 -6.27 7.75 -3.50
N ILE A 31 -6.05 6.48 -3.15
CA ILE A 31 -4.88 6.04 -2.40
C ILE A 31 -3.59 6.40 -3.16
N ALA A 32 -3.53 6.13 -4.46
CA ALA A 32 -2.37 6.43 -5.29
C ALA A 32 -2.01 7.92 -5.27
N ARG A 33 -2.99 8.81 -5.42
CA ARG A 33 -2.75 10.26 -5.28
C ARG A 33 -2.25 10.63 -3.89
N GLU A 34 -2.87 10.08 -2.86
CA GLU A 34 -2.54 10.43 -1.47
C GLU A 34 -1.14 9.99 -1.06
N ILE A 35 -0.73 8.81 -1.50
CA ILE A 35 0.61 8.29 -1.23
C ILE A 35 1.66 8.92 -2.17
N GLY A 36 1.27 9.85 -3.05
CA GLY A 36 2.16 10.67 -3.87
C GLY A 36 2.54 10.07 -5.23
N LEU A 37 1.72 9.18 -5.81
CA LEU A 37 1.82 8.84 -7.23
C LEU A 37 1.25 9.98 -8.08
N THR A 38 1.83 10.16 -9.27
CA THR A 38 1.31 11.12 -10.26
C THR A 38 0.15 10.52 -11.03
N ASP A 39 -0.74 11.36 -11.58
CA ASP A 39 -1.84 10.88 -12.42
C ASP A 39 -1.34 10.06 -13.63
N ALA A 40 -0.15 10.35 -14.16
CA ALA A 40 0.49 9.56 -15.21
C ALA A 40 0.84 8.14 -14.77
N GLU A 41 1.33 7.96 -13.52
CA GLU A 41 1.58 6.62 -12.98
C GLU A 41 0.29 5.86 -12.72
N ILE A 42 -0.76 6.55 -12.27
CA ILE A 42 -2.08 5.96 -12.03
C ILE A 42 -2.68 5.49 -13.35
N ASP A 43 -2.60 6.31 -14.40
CA ASP A 43 -3.09 5.99 -15.74
C ASP A 43 -2.32 4.80 -16.33
N ALA A 44 -0.99 4.78 -16.21
CA ALA A 44 -0.17 3.65 -16.65
C ALA A 44 -0.54 2.34 -15.93
N ILE A 45 -0.82 2.39 -14.61
CA ILE A 45 -1.29 1.21 -13.86
C ILE A 45 -2.69 0.79 -14.32
N GLU A 46 -3.58 1.76 -14.58
CA GLU A 46 -4.92 1.48 -15.08
C GLU A 46 -4.90 0.81 -16.45
N ASP A 47 -4.03 1.28 -17.35
CA ASP A 47 -3.87 0.77 -18.69
C ASP A 47 -3.21 -0.62 -18.71
N CYS A 48 -2.17 -0.82 -17.89
CA CYS A 48 -1.48 -2.10 -17.76
C CYS A 48 -2.38 -3.19 -17.18
N GLU A 49 -3.15 -2.88 -16.13
CA GLU A 49 -3.87 -3.90 -15.35
C GLU A 49 -5.40 -3.82 -15.50
N ARG A 50 -5.92 -3.52 -16.69
CA ARG A 50 -7.35 -3.16 -16.91
C ARG A 50 -8.37 -4.04 -16.19
N THR A 51 -8.18 -5.35 -16.15
CA THR A 51 -9.09 -6.35 -15.56
C THR A 51 -8.80 -6.71 -14.11
N ASN A 52 -7.56 -6.55 -13.64
CA ASN A 52 -7.12 -7.01 -12.33
C ASN A 52 -7.01 -5.85 -11.34
N LEU A 53 -8.11 -5.56 -10.63
CA LEU A 53 -8.09 -4.56 -9.57
C LEU A 53 -7.06 -4.86 -8.48
N HIS A 54 -6.96 -6.13 -8.10
CA HIS A 54 -6.01 -6.60 -7.11
C HIS A 54 -4.57 -6.26 -7.51
N GLU A 55 -4.21 -6.53 -8.76
CA GLU A 55 -2.89 -6.21 -9.32
C GLU A 55 -2.69 -4.69 -9.45
N LYS A 56 -3.72 -3.91 -9.86
CA LYS A 56 -3.66 -2.42 -9.87
C LYS A 56 -3.31 -1.87 -8.50
N ALA A 57 -4.01 -2.32 -7.47
CA ALA A 57 -3.80 -1.86 -6.10
C ALA A 57 -2.41 -2.28 -5.59
N TYR A 58 -2.00 -3.52 -5.85
CA TYR A 58 -0.65 -3.98 -5.48
C TYR A 58 0.46 -3.19 -6.20
N GLN A 59 0.33 -2.96 -7.50
CA GLN A 59 1.27 -2.13 -8.28
C GLN A 59 1.37 -0.70 -7.72
N THR A 60 0.24 -0.11 -7.32
CA THR A 60 0.17 1.21 -6.68
C THR A 60 1.02 1.23 -5.40
N PHE A 61 0.79 0.28 -4.50
CA PHE A 61 1.57 0.20 -3.26
C PHE A 61 3.04 -0.13 -3.51
N ARG A 62 3.33 -0.96 -4.53
CA ARG A 62 4.70 -1.31 -4.90
C ARG A 62 5.47 -0.09 -5.41
N ARG A 63 4.84 0.74 -6.25
CA ARG A 63 5.42 2.01 -6.74
C ARG A 63 5.64 3.00 -5.62
N TRP A 64 4.67 3.17 -4.75
CA TRP A 64 4.85 3.99 -3.55
C TRP A 64 6.02 3.52 -2.69
N ARG A 65 6.15 2.21 -2.48
CA ARG A 65 7.27 1.62 -1.74
C ARG A 65 8.61 1.88 -2.43
N MET A 66 8.68 1.72 -3.75
CA MET A 66 9.90 2.02 -4.52
C MET A 66 10.29 3.49 -4.37
N LYS A 67 9.30 4.40 -4.41
CA LYS A 67 9.50 5.85 -4.30
C LYS A 67 9.94 6.29 -2.91
N ASN A 68 9.34 5.73 -1.85
CA ASN A 68 9.64 6.07 -0.46
C ASN A 68 10.76 5.21 0.16
N GLY A 69 11.12 4.09 -0.48
CA GLY A 69 12.19 3.18 -0.06
C GLY A 69 12.04 2.74 1.40
N ARG A 70 13.00 3.14 2.24
CA ARG A 70 13.02 2.85 3.69
C ARG A 70 11.94 3.60 4.49
N ARG A 71 11.39 4.69 3.96
CA ARG A 71 10.31 5.46 4.59
C ARG A 71 8.93 4.88 4.32
N ALA A 72 8.83 3.92 3.40
CA ALA A 72 7.59 3.22 3.06
C ALA A 72 7.25 2.20 4.16
N THR A 73 6.77 2.66 5.30
CA THR A 73 6.32 1.79 6.40
C THR A 73 4.82 1.57 6.36
N LEU A 74 4.36 0.43 6.87
CA LEU A 74 2.92 0.14 6.97
C LEU A 74 2.18 1.20 7.80
N ASP A 75 2.86 1.78 8.80
CA ASP A 75 2.36 2.91 9.60
C ASP A 75 2.12 4.18 8.75
N ALA A 76 3.10 4.55 7.91
CA ALA A 76 2.92 5.65 6.97
C ALA A 76 1.76 5.39 6.01
N LEU A 77 1.62 4.15 5.53
CA LEU A 77 0.51 3.75 4.69
C LEU A 77 -0.84 3.87 5.41
N ALA A 78 -0.92 3.43 6.67
CA ALA A 78 -2.11 3.58 7.52
C ALA A 78 -2.46 5.07 7.72
N GLY A 79 -1.45 5.92 7.89
CA GLY A 79 -1.61 7.38 7.97
C GLY A 79 -2.25 7.97 6.72
N HIS A 80 -1.75 7.63 5.53
CA HIS A 80 -2.34 8.05 4.25
C HIS A 80 -3.78 7.56 4.10
N LEU A 81 -4.06 6.29 4.44
CA LEU A 81 -5.42 5.74 4.38
C LEU A 81 -6.39 6.51 5.29
N ARG A 82 -5.97 6.89 6.50
CA ARG A 82 -6.79 7.71 7.41
C ARG A 82 -7.03 9.11 6.85
N ALA A 83 -6.05 9.72 6.18
CA ALA A 83 -6.17 11.05 5.61
C ALA A 83 -7.22 11.13 4.49
N ILE A 84 -7.40 10.07 3.69
CA ILE A 84 -8.48 9.99 2.68
C ILE A 84 -9.79 9.40 3.21
N ASN A 85 -9.99 9.38 4.52
CA ASN A 85 -11.19 8.84 5.18
C ASN A 85 -11.42 7.34 4.91
N MET A 86 -10.33 6.58 4.80
CA MET A 86 -10.35 5.11 4.68
C MET A 86 -9.85 4.45 5.96
N ALA A 87 -10.40 4.88 7.09
CA ALA A 87 -10.07 4.32 8.41
C ALA A 87 -10.31 2.80 8.46
N ALA A 88 -11.34 2.29 7.77
CA ALA A 88 -11.61 0.84 7.69
C ALA A 88 -10.49 0.04 6.98
N LEU A 89 -9.84 0.63 5.97
CA LEU A 89 -8.68 -0.01 5.33
C LEU A 89 -7.43 0.10 6.20
N ALA A 90 -7.27 1.22 6.93
CA ALA A 90 -6.17 1.38 7.88
C ALA A 90 -6.26 0.35 9.02
N ASP A 91 -7.46 0.12 9.56
CA ASP A 91 -7.70 -0.87 10.61
C ASP A 91 -7.38 -2.30 10.13
N LYS A 92 -7.85 -2.66 8.92
CA LYS A 92 -7.47 -3.92 8.26
C LYS A 92 -5.97 -4.05 8.06
N LEU A 93 -5.29 -2.97 7.65
CA LEU A 93 -3.85 -2.97 7.48
C LEU A 93 -3.12 -3.25 8.80
N GLU A 94 -3.57 -2.63 9.89
CA GLU A 94 -3.04 -2.86 11.24
C GLU A 94 -3.28 -4.29 11.72
N ASP A 95 -4.46 -4.86 11.45
CA ASP A 95 -4.76 -6.27 11.73
C ASP A 95 -3.86 -7.22 10.93
N ILE A 96 -3.69 -6.99 9.62
CA ILE A 96 -2.79 -7.77 8.77
C ILE A 96 -1.33 -7.67 9.27
N GLN A 97 -0.91 -6.48 9.72
CA GLN A 97 0.41 -6.26 10.32
C GLN A 97 0.57 -7.04 11.63
N ASN A 98 -0.42 -6.98 12.52
CA ASN A 98 -0.41 -7.64 13.82
C ASN A 98 -0.38 -9.17 13.67
N GLN A 99 -1.10 -9.72 12.70
CA GLN A 99 -1.06 -11.14 12.36
C GLN A 99 0.29 -11.62 11.83
N ASN A 100 1.14 -10.72 11.32
CA ASN A 100 2.42 -11.07 10.69
C ASN A 100 3.62 -10.99 11.66
N GLY A 101 3.37 -10.88 12.97
CA GLY A 101 4.39 -11.07 14.02
C GLY A 101 5.43 -9.96 14.17
N PHE A 102 5.23 -8.79 13.54
CA PHE A 102 6.02 -7.59 13.80
C PHE A 102 5.20 -6.66 14.72
N PRO A 103 5.38 -6.72 16.05
CA PRO A 103 4.79 -5.73 16.94
C PRO A 103 5.34 -4.37 16.54
N ASN A 104 4.47 -3.47 16.09
CA ASN A 104 4.83 -2.10 15.76
C ASN A 104 5.31 -1.42 17.06
N PRO A 105 6.53 -0.87 17.15
CA PRO A 105 6.94 -0.02 18.26
C PRO A 105 6.51 1.43 18.02
N VAL A 106 5.30 1.67 17.49
CA VAL A 106 4.74 3.03 17.44
C VAL A 106 3.98 3.26 18.73
N GLY A 107 4.75 3.73 19.70
CA GLY A 107 4.21 4.62 20.72
C GLY A 107 3.44 5.73 20.03
N LYS A 108 2.15 5.81 20.38
CA LYS A 108 1.37 7.03 20.25
C LYS A 108 2.24 8.20 20.76
N PRO A 109 2.43 9.31 20.02
CA PRO A 109 2.85 10.51 20.71
C PRO A 109 1.71 10.90 21.68
N PRO A 110 1.99 11.06 22.99
CA PRO A 110 0.99 11.53 23.92
C PRO A 110 0.69 13.01 23.66
N LYS A 111 -0.61 13.31 23.56
CA LYS A 111 -1.31 14.62 23.69
C LYS A 111 -0.68 15.85 23.05
#